data_AF-M5NYA5-F1
#
_entry.id   AF-M5NYA5-F1
#
_cell.length_a   1.000
_cell.length_b   1.000
_cell.length_c   1.000
_cell.angle_alpha   90.00
_cell.angle_beta   90.00
_cell.angle_gamma   90.00
#
_symmetry.space_group_name_H-M   'P 1'
#
loop_
_entity.id
_entity.type
_entity.pdbx_description
1 polymer ?
#
loop_
_entity_poly.entity_id
_entity_poly.type
_entity_poly.pdbx_seq_one_letter_code
_entity_poly.pdbx_strand_id
1 'polypeptide(L)'
;RKALPEPDRSAGAEREYEEPRNFVEKQILSILETVLGTERMGISCHFFERGGNSLKAMQAVHSINKAFGINMRISTFFQNPTVKSLAGFVFNGDAETAVMMEYAEEEI
;
A
#
# COMPACT_ATOMS: atom_id res chain seq x y z
N ARG A 1 -23.51 41.41 -8.06
CA ARG A 1 -22.98 40.20 -8.72
C ARG A 1 -21.68 39.84 -8.01
N LYS A 2 -21.74 39.02 -6.95
CA LYS A 2 -20.54 38.53 -6.26
C LYS A 2 -20.07 37.32 -7.05
N ALA A 3 -18.92 37.45 -7.71
CA ALA A 3 -18.23 36.34 -8.33
C ALA A 3 -17.89 35.33 -7.23
N LEU A 4 -18.33 34.08 -7.42
CA LEU A 4 -17.85 32.95 -6.64
C LEU A 4 -16.37 32.74 -7.01
N PRO A 5 -15.44 32.66 -6.05
CA PRO A 5 -14.07 32.26 -6.35
C PRO A 5 -14.09 30.83 -6.91
N GLU A 6 -13.33 30.61 -7.98
CA GLU A 6 -13.19 29.31 -8.62
C GLU A 6 -12.71 28.29 -7.58
N PRO A 7 -13.36 27.11 -7.45
CA PRO A 7 -12.87 26.08 -6.55
C PRO A 7 -11.51 25.63 -7.09
N ASP A 8 -10.46 26.05 -6.40
CA ASP A 8 -9.12 25.56 -6.58
C ASP A 8 -9.18 24.02 -6.42
N ARG A 9 -9.08 23.30 -7.55
CA ARG A 9 -9.17 21.84 -7.57
C ARG A 9 -8.01 21.18 -6.81
N SER A 10 -7.02 21.94 -6.34
CA SER A 10 -5.92 21.46 -5.50
C SER A 10 -6.34 21.31 -4.03
N ALA A 11 -7.31 22.09 -3.56
CA ALA A 11 -7.75 22.07 -2.16
C ALA A 11 -8.42 20.75 -1.72
N GLY A 12 -8.88 19.92 -2.66
CA GLY A 12 -9.41 18.58 -2.39
C GLY A 12 -8.31 17.51 -2.31
N ALA A 13 -7.24 17.65 -3.10
CA ALA A 13 -6.12 16.71 -3.13
C ALA A 13 -5.14 16.91 -1.96
N GLU A 14 -5.05 18.14 -1.44
CA GLU A 14 -4.15 18.50 -0.34
C GLU A 14 -4.58 17.97 1.04
N ARG A 15 -5.89 17.67 1.25
CA ARG A 15 -6.37 17.22 2.58
C ARG A 15 -6.09 15.75 2.90
N GLU A 16 -5.77 14.94 1.90
CA GLU A 16 -5.57 13.49 2.06
C GLU A 16 -4.12 13.03 1.83
N TYR A 17 -3.24 13.95 1.42
CA TYR A 17 -1.84 13.65 1.18
C TYR A 17 -1.06 13.73 2.50
N GLU A 18 -0.91 12.59 3.17
CA GLU A 18 0.02 12.43 4.30
C GLU A 18 1.32 11.80 3.80
N GLU A 19 2.46 12.44 4.07
CA GLU A 19 3.78 11.96 3.66
C GLU A 19 4.21 10.71 4.46
N PRO A 20 4.94 9.77 3.83
CA PRO A 20 5.48 8.61 4.53
C PRO A 20 6.48 9.04 5.60
N ARG A 21 6.27 8.53 6.82
CA ARG A 21 7.02 8.86 8.04
C ARG A 21 8.24 7.96 8.24
N ASN A 22 8.27 6.79 7.59
CA ASN A 22 9.35 5.82 7.70
C ASN A 22 9.61 5.10 6.37
N PHE A 23 10.71 4.34 6.32
CA PHE A 23 11.13 3.61 5.11
C PHE A 23 10.12 2.55 4.66
N VAL A 24 9.46 1.86 5.61
CA VAL A 24 8.45 0.83 5.32
C VAL A 24 7.25 1.45 4.61
N GLU A 25 6.70 2.53 5.16
CA GLU A 25 5.61 3.30 4.54
C GLU A 25 5.99 3.80 3.17
N LYS A 26 7.21 4.34 3.00
CA LYS A 26 7.70 4.82 1.70
C LYS A 26 7.77 3.70 0.65
N GLN A 27 8.26 2.53 1.04
CA GLN A 27 8.32 1.37 0.15
C GLN A 27 6.93 0.84 -0.22
N ILE A 28 6.03 0.69 0.76
CA ILE A 28 4.65 0.25 0.50
C ILE A 28 3.94 1.27 -0.40
N LEU A 29 4.07 2.56 -0.12
CA LEU A 29 3.49 3.63 -0.92
C LEU A 29 3.94 3.55 -2.38
N SER A 30 5.25 3.42 -2.61
CA SER A 30 5.83 3.28 -3.96
C SER A 30 5.28 2.05 -4.72
N ILE A 31 5.12 0.91 -4.03
CA ILE A 31 4.51 -0.29 -4.60
C ILE A 31 3.05 -0.01 -5.00
N LEU A 32 2.27 0.62 -4.12
CA LEU A 32 0.86 0.92 -4.41
C LEU A 32 0.73 1.93 -5.55
N GLU A 33 1.59 2.96 -5.61
CA GLU A 33 1.65 3.95 -6.69
C GLU A 33 1.93 3.27 -8.04
N THR A 34 2.88 2.35 -8.07
CA THR A 34 3.22 1.56 -9.25
C THR A 34 2.06 0.68 -9.71
N VAL A 35 1.41 -0.01 -8.77
CA VAL A 35 0.30 -0.94 -9.07
C VAL A 35 -0.98 -0.20 -9.48
N LEU A 36 -1.27 0.93 -8.84
CA LEU A 36 -2.45 1.73 -9.13
C LEU A 36 -2.26 2.58 -10.39
N GLY A 37 -1.02 2.94 -10.73
CA GLY A 37 -0.68 3.85 -11.83
C GLY A 37 -0.93 5.31 -11.45
N THR A 38 -0.67 5.67 -10.20
CA THR A 38 -0.96 7.01 -9.64
C THR A 38 0.29 7.59 -9.01
N GLU A 39 0.62 8.85 -9.31
CA GLU A 39 1.89 9.48 -8.86
C GLU A 39 1.83 10.15 -7.47
N ARG A 40 0.66 10.34 -6.89
CA ARG A 40 0.54 11.11 -5.64
C ARG A 40 -0.52 10.53 -4.71
N MET A 41 -0.10 9.62 -3.84
CA MET A 41 -0.94 9.09 -2.77
C MET A 41 -0.37 9.43 -1.39
N GLY A 42 -1.24 9.67 -0.42
CA GLY A 42 -0.87 9.80 0.99
C GLY A 42 -0.90 8.46 1.71
N ILE A 43 -0.19 8.32 2.83
CA ILE A 43 -0.15 7.06 3.59
C ILE A 43 -1.48 6.69 4.28
N SER A 44 -2.35 7.68 4.47
CA SER A 44 -3.71 7.50 4.99
C SER A 44 -4.72 7.14 3.91
N CYS A 45 -4.32 7.16 2.63
CA CYS A 45 -5.24 6.96 1.53
C CYS A 45 -5.66 5.49 1.39
N HIS A 46 -6.96 5.28 1.14
CA HIS A 46 -7.50 3.94 0.90
C HIS A 46 -7.21 3.47 -0.52
N PHE A 47 -6.64 2.27 -0.62
CA PHE A 47 -6.31 1.62 -1.89
C PHE A 47 -7.52 1.50 -2.83
N PHE A 48 -8.69 1.15 -2.29
CA PHE A 48 -9.92 0.97 -3.09
C PHE A 48 -10.52 2.30 -3.58
N GLU A 49 -10.33 3.39 -2.84
CA GLU A 49 -10.78 4.73 -3.26
C GLU A 49 -9.94 5.28 -4.43
N ARG A 50 -8.70 4.80 -4.57
CA ARG A 50 -7.78 5.16 -5.67
C ARG A 50 -7.91 4.26 -6.89
N GLY A 51 -8.99 3.49 -7.01
CA GLY A 51 -9.22 2.60 -8.15
C GLY A 51 -8.51 1.25 -8.03
N GLY A 52 -8.23 0.83 -6.79
CA GLY A 52 -7.80 -0.52 -6.46
C GLY A 52 -8.91 -1.54 -6.69
N ASN A 53 -8.54 -2.72 -7.19
CA ASN A 53 -9.43 -3.86 -7.38
C ASN A 53 -8.72 -5.15 -6.94
N SER A 54 -9.40 -6.29 -7.00
CA SER A 54 -8.85 -7.57 -6.52
C SER A 54 -7.56 -7.99 -7.24
N LEU A 55 -7.45 -7.73 -8.55
CA LEU A 55 -6.25 -8.07 -9.32
C LEU A 55 -5.06 -7.20 -8.88
N LYS A 56 -5.26 -5.89 -8.80
CA LYS A 56 -4.25 -4.95 -8.31
C LYS A 56 -3.87 -5.25 -6.86
N ALA A 57 -4.84 -5.61 -6.01
CA ALA A 57 -4.59 -5.99 -4.62
C ALA A 57 -3.67 -7.23 -4.55
N MET A 58 -3.93 -8.26 -5.38
CA MET A 58 -3.03 -9.42 -5.45
C MET A 58 -1.62 -9.04 -5.92
N GLN A 59 -1.49 -8.17 -6.92
CA GLN A 59 -0.19 -7.68 -7.39
C GLN A 59 0.56 -6.89 -6.30
N ALA A 60 -0.16 -6.04 -5.54
CA ALA A 60 0.40 -5.30 -4.42
C ALA A 60 0.87 -6.23 -3.31
N VAL A 61 0.05 -7.20 -2.90
CA VAL A 61 0.42 -8.20 -1.88
C VAL A 61 1.65 -8.99 -2.30
N HIS A 62 1.70 -9.47 -3.54
CA HIS A 62 2.88 -10.17 -4.06
C HIS A 62 4.15 -9.30 -4.00
N SER A 63 4.04 -8.03 -4.41
CA SER A 63 5.16 -7.09 -4.40
C SER A 63 5.62 -6.74 -2.98
N ILE A 64 4.68 -6.56 -2.05
CA ILE A 64 4.97 -6.31 -0.62
C ILE A 64 5.67 -7.53 -0.01
N ASN A 65 5.14 -8.74 -0.24
CA ASN A 65 5.73 -9.98 0.24
C ASN A 65 7.17 -10.16 -0.24
N LYS A 66 7.41 -9.90 -1.53
CA LYS A 66 8.75 -9.94 -2.13
C LYS A 66 9.69 -8.86 -1.58
N ALA A 67 9.20 -7.65 -1.37
CA ALA A 67 10.01 -6.52 -0.91
C ALA A 67 10.46 -6.64 0.55
N PHE A 68 9.61 -7.23 1.40
CA PHE A 68 9.88 -7.35 2.84
C PHE A 68 10.21 -8.78 3.29
N GLY A 69 10.16 -9.78 2.40
CA GLY A 69 10.42 -11.19 2.75
C GLY A 69 9.37 -11.79 3.67
N ILE A 70 8.12 -11.34 3.55
CA ILE A 70 7.00 -11.74 4.43
C ILE A 70 5.92 -12.50 3.66
N ASN A 71 5.01 -13.16 4.37
CA ASN A 71 3.83 -13.79 3.77
C ASN A 71 2.53 -13.13 4.24
N MET A 72 2.23 -11.95 3.71
CA MET A 72 0.94 -11.29 3.90
C MET A 72 -0.13 -12.01 3.06
N ARG A 73 -1.22 -12.40 3.72
CA ARG A 73 -2.42 -12.91 3.05
C ARG A 73 -3.22 -11.77 2.44
N ILE A 74 -3.88 -12.04 1.31
CA ILE A 74 -4.78 -11.07 0.66
C ILE A 74 -5.90 -10.59 1.60
N SER A 75 -6.40 -11.46 2.48
CA SER A 75 -7.39 -11.11 3.52
C SER A 75 -6.88 -10.02 4.45
N THR A 76 -5.60 -10.06 4.83
CA THR A 76 -4.97 -9.05 5.68
C THR A 76 -4.90 -7.70 4.97
N PHE A 77 -4.59 -7.71 3.67
CA PHE A 77 -4.60 -6.50 2.84
C PHE A 77 -5.98 -5.85 2.79
N PHE A 78 -7.05 -6.64 2.64
CA PHE A 78 -8.42 -6.13 2.67
C PHE A 78 -8.82 -5.56 4.04
N GLN A 79 -8.31 -6.12 5.13
CA GLN A 79 -8.53 -5.59 6.50
C GLN A 79 -7.72 -4.32 6.76
N ASN A 80 -6.62 -4.11 6.05
CA ASN A 80 -5.69 -3.00 6.22
C ASN A 80 -5.52 -2.23 4.90
N PRO A 81 -6.56 -1.56 4.37
CA PRO A 81 -6.56 -0.99 3.02
C PRO A 81 -5.74 0.32 2.88
N THR A 82 -4.98 0.73 3.90
CA THR A 82 -4.17 1.95 3.91
C THR A 82 -2.70 1.63 4.15
N VAL A 83 -1.80 2.44 3.60
CA VAL A 83 -0.34 2.26 3.77
C VAL A 83 0.05 2.24 5.24
N LYS A 84 -0.54 3.12 6.05
CA LYS A 84 -0.30 3.16 7.50
C LYS A 84 -0.63 1.85 8.21
N SER A 85 -1.75 1.21 7.85
CA SER A 85 -2.18 -0.04 8.47
C SER A 85 -1.32 -1.22 7.97
N LEU A 86 -0.98 -1.24 6.68
CA LEU A 86 -0.06 -2.23 6.11
C LEU A 86 1.33 -2.13 6.74
N ALA A 87 1.86 -0.91 6.91
CA ALA A 87 3.14 -0.69 7.56
C ALA A 87 3.10 -1.19 9.01
N GLY A 88 2.03 -0.91 9.76
CA GLY A 88 1.82 -1.45 11.11
C GLY A 88 1.86 -2.98 11.15
N PHE A 89 1.24 -3.65 10.18
CA PHE A 89 1.31 -5.11 10.05
C PHE A 89 2.73 -5.62 9.78
N VAL A 90 3.47 -4.96 8.89
CA VAL A 90 4.87 -5.30 8.61
C VAL A 90 5.74 -5.11 9.85
N PHE A 91 5.51 -4.05 10.64
CA PHE A 91 6.27 -3.77 11.87
C PHE A 91 5.96 -4.75 13.01
N ASN A 92 4.69 -5.14 13.19
CA ASN A 92 4.29 -6.01 14.31
C ASN A 92 4.67 -7.49 14.11
N GLY A 93 5.13 -7.89 12.92
CA GLY A 93 5.52 -9.27 12.66
C GLY A 93 4.36 -10.26 12.61
N ASP A 94 3.11 -9.78 12.55
CA ASP A 94 1.92 -10.61 12.32
C ASP A 94 1.87 -11.19 10.89
N ALA A 95 2.83 -10.82 10.06
CA ALA A 95 3.10 -11.52 8.82
C ALA A 95 3.64 -12.90 9.19
N GLU A 96 2.81 -13.93 9.02
CA GLU A 96 3.22 -15.33 9.12
C GLU A 96 4.58 -15.44 8.42
N THR A 97 5.63 -15.62 9.24
CA THR A 97 7.00 -15.62 8.75
C THR A 97 7.07 -16.66 7.66
N ALA A 98 7.67 -16.31 6.52
CA ALA A 98 7.78 -17.17 5.35
C ALA A 98 8.69 -18.37 5.62
N VAL A 99 8.32 -19.24 6.56
CA VAL A 99 8.94 -20.53 6.81
C VAL A 99 8.36 -21.51 5.80
N MET A 100 8.61 -21.30 4.50
CA MET A 100 8.38 -22.30 3.44
C MET A 100 9.18 -22.06 2.15
N MET A 101 10.18 -21.16 2.14
CA MET A 101 11.09 -21.02 0.97
C MET A 101 12.48 -21.64 1.20
N GLU A 102 12.73 -22.29 2.34
CA GLU A 102 14.01 -22.98 2.63
C GLU A 102 14.02 -24.47 2.25
N TYR A 103 12.94 -25.03 1.68
CA TYR A 103 12.84 -26.47 1.37
C TYR A 103 12.85 -26.84 -0.12
N ALA A 104 13.41 -26.03 -1.03
CA ALA A 104 13.38 -26.36 -2.46
C ALA A 104 14.70 -26.22 -3.24
N GLU A 105 15.85 -26.05 -2.56
CA GLU A 105 17.17 -26.18 -3.21
C GLU A 105 18.09 -27.14 -2.44
N GLU A 106 17.60 -28.33 -2.12
CA GLU A 106 18.47 -29.50 -1.91
C GLU A 106 17.84 -30.73 -2.59
N GLU A 107 18.69 -31.48 -3.31
CA GLU A 107 18.43 -32.60 -4.25
C GLU A 107 17.79 -32.16 -5.60
N ILE A 108 18.43 -32.30 -6.78
CA ILE A 108 19.31 -33.35 -7.32
C ILE A 108 20.31 -32.74 -8.31
#